data_AF-A0A1M6AJP3-F1
#
_entry.id   AF-A0A1M6AJP3-F1
#
_cell.length_a   1.000
_cell.length_b   1.000
_cell.length_c   1.000
_cell.angle_alpha   90.00
_cell.angle_beta   90.00
_cell.angle_gamma   90.00
#
_symmetry.space_group_name_H-M   'P 1'
#
loop_
_entity.id
_entity.type
_entity.pdbx_description
1 polymer ?
#
loop_
_entity_poly.entity_id
_entity_poly.type
_entity_poly.pdbx_seq_one_letter_code
_entity_poly.pdbx_strand_id
1 'polypeptide(L)'
;MGEKGRYLLLTAYGVDRPTRYFFYISIACTLLLLLSVTIKLPIVSSFTASGMVGFSGYLVFIWLFLSCTHQRFSFLAFVLTSISLNLTFWLRISHPVQIWLLISILAVSIVMLLLVLPRIDHKLFPVFIVGLLMVSFVWAACEFWLQEHSLRAGAGTTGTILWALVTFRVMLYPAYTKQNQLNMWVIVGYQISLAGIAGSLLW
;
A
#
# COMPACT_ATOMS: atom_id res chain seq x y z
N MET A 1 -10.50 -40.96 11.45
CA MET A 1 -10.75 -39.51 11.57
C MET A 1 -11.08 -38.96 10.20
N GLY A 2 -12.37 -38.87 9.90
CA GLY A 2 -12.89 -38.77 8.54
C GLY A 2 -12.79 -37.37 7.95
N GLU A 3 -12.63 -37.34 6.63
CA GLU A 3 -12.50 -36.16 5.76
C GLU A 3 -13.54 -35.06 5.99
N LYS A 4 -14.67 -35.38 6.64
CA LYS A 4 -15.69 -34.42 7.12
C LYS A 4 -15.12 -33.29 8.00
N GLY A 5 -14.02 -33.52 8.73
CA GLY A 5 -13.33 -32.49 9.50
C GLY A 5 -12.56 -31.45 8.66
N ARG A 6 -12.16 -31.79 7.43
CA ARG A 6 -11.49 -30.86 6.50
C ARG A 6 -12.47 -29.92 5.82
N TYR A 7 -13.70 -30.37 5.55
CA TYR A 7 -14.75 -29.51 4.97
C TYR A 7 -15.28 -28.48 5.98
N LEU A 8 -15.28 -28.80 7.28
CA LEU A 8 -15.70 -27.87 8.35
C LEU A 8 -14.70 -26.73 8.59
N LEU A 9 -13.40 -26.96 8.37
CA LEU A 9 -12.39 -25.88 8.38
C LEU A 9 -12.42 -25.04 7.10
N LEU A 10 -12.88 -25.59 5.96
CA LEU A 10 -13.06 -24.86 4.70
C LEU A 10 -14.30 -23.96 4.67
N THR A 11 -15.31 -24.25 5.51
CA THR A 11 -16.51 -23.41 5.71
C THR A 11 -16.30 -22.26 6.71
N ALA A 12 -15.17 -22.20 7.42
CA ALA A 12 -15.03 -21.36 8.61
C ALA A 12 -14.79 -19.85 8.37
N TYR A 13 -14.61 -19.34 7.14
CA TYR A 13 -14.45 -17.88 6.96
C TYR A 13 -15.09 -17.38 5.66
N GLY A 14 -16.29 -16.82 5.81
CA GLY A 14 -17.18 -16.32 4.76
C GLY A 14 -16.57 -15.18 3.94
N VAL A 15 -15.80 -15.57 2.92
CA VAL A 15 -15.36 -14.72 1.82
C VAL A 15 -15.89 -15.38 0.57
N ASP A 16 -16.69 -14.64 -0.21
CA ASP A 16 -17.30 -15.12 -1.44
C ASP A 16 -16.24 -15.73 -2.39
N ARG A 17 -16.59 -16.82 -3.08
CA ARG A 17 -15.71 -17.51 -4.06
C ARG A 17 -14.94 -16.55 -4.99
N PRO A 18 -15.55 -15.53 -5.63
CA PRO A 18 -14.81 -14.61 -6.50
C PRO A 18 -13.74 -13.82 -5.75
N THR A 19 -14.01 -13.37 -4.53
CA THR A 19 -13.09 -12.56 -3.72
C THR A 19 -11.83 -13.34 -3.35
N ARG A 20 -11.95 -14.66 -3.13
CA ARG A 20 -10.77 -15.54 -2.91
C ARG A 20 -9.87 -15.63 -4.14
N TYR A 21 -10.44 -15.71 -5.35
CA TYR A 21 -9.63 -15.72 -6.58
C TYR A 21 -8.84 -14.43 -6.76
N PHE A 22 -9.43 -13.27 -6.48
CA PHE A 22 -8.72 -11.99 -6.52
C PHE A 22 -7.57 -11.92 -5.51
N PHE A 23 -7.71 -12.51 -4.32
CA PHE A 23 -6.61 -12.62 -3.37
C PHE A 23 -5.46 -13.47 -3.90
N TYR A 24 -5.73 -14.64 -4.48
CA TYR A 24 -4.68 -15.48 -5.07
C TYR A 24 -3.99 -14.80 -6.26
N ILE A 25 -4.76 -14.14 -7.13
CA ILE A 25 -4.21 -13.37 -8.26
C ILE A 25 -3.33 -12.21 -7.76
N SER A 26 -3.79 -11.51 -6.72
CA SER A 26 -3.04 -10.42 -6.05
C SER A 26 -1.71 -10.91 -5.47
N ILE A 27 -1.71 -12.06 -4.78
CA ILE A 27 -0.49 -12.71 -4.27
C ILE A 27 0.45 -13.08 -5.43
N ALA A 28 -0.07 -13.73 -6.47
CA ALA A 28 0.71 -14.12 -7.63
C ALA A 28 1.33 -12.92 -8.35
N CYS A 29 0.56 -11.84 -8.55
CA CYS A 29 1.04 -10.61 -9.16
C CYS A 29 2.15 -9.96 -8.33
N THR A 30 1.98 -9.89 -7.00
CA THR A 30 2.99 -9.35 -6.08
C THR A 30 4.28 -10.18 -6.12
N LEU A 31 4.17 -11.51 -6.17
CA LEU A 31 5.33 -12.40 -6.31
C LEU A 31 6.08 -12.18 -7.63
N LEU A 32 5.35 -12.00 -8.73
CA LEU A 32 5.95 -11.69 -10.04
C LEU A 32 6.67 -10.34 -10.04
N LEU A 33 6.09 -9.32 -9.38
CA LEU A 33 6.73 -8.01 -9.23
C LEU A 33 8.00 -8.11 -8.37
N LEU A 34 7.95 -8.84 -7.25
CA LEU A 34 9.12 -9.10 -6.41
C LEU A 34 10.22 -9.80 -7.20
N LEU A 35 9.88 -10.86 -7.95
CA LEU A 35 10.83 -11.59 -8.79
C LEU A 35 11.47 -10.67 -9.84
N SER A 36 10.67 -9.82 -10.48
CA SER A 36 11.16 -8.86 -11.48
C SER A 36 12.19 -7.92 -10.89
N VAL A 37 11.95 -7.40 -9.68
CA VAL A 37 12.89 -6.52 -8.97
C VAL A 37 14.19 -7.24 -8.64
N THR A 38 14.12 -8.50 -8.18
CA THR A 38 15.33 -9.28 -7.84
C THR A 38 16.20 -9.66 -9.04
N ILE A 39 15.62 -9.79 -10.25
CA ILE A 39 16.37 -10.14 -11.45
C ILE A 39 17.12 -8.92 -12.01
N LYS A 40 16.51 -7.73 -11.93
CA LYS A 40 17.02 -6.51 -12.55
C LYS A 40 18.05 -5.76 -11.69
N LEU A 41 17.95 -5.86 -10.37
CA LEU A 41 18.77 -5.09 -9.44
C LEU A 41 19.58 -6.03 -8.52
N PRO A 42 20.89 -5.82 -8.36
CA PRO A 42 21.68 -6.60 -7.42
C PRO A 42 21.27 -6.30 -5.98
N ILE A 43 21.00 -7.36 -5.21
CA ILE A 43 20.51 -7.36 -3.82
C ILE A 43 21.41 -6.57 -2.85
N VAL A 44 22.68 -6.35 -3.22
CA VAL A 44 23.68 -5.64 -2.41
C VAL A 44 23.44 -4.14 -2.26
N SER A 45 22.53 -3.54 -3.03
CA SER A 45 22.18 -2.12 -2.88
C SER A 45 21.11 -1.92 -1.78
N SER A 46 21.39 -1.05 -0.79
CA SER A 46 20.45 -0.73 0.32
C SER A 46 19.07 -0.28 -0.17
N PHE A 47 19.03 0.34 -1.35
CA PHE A 47 17.81 0.70 -2.08
C PHE A 47 16.95 -0.53 -2.42
N THR A 48 17.53 -1.53 -3.09
CA THR A 48 16.81 -2.75 -3.53
C THR A 48 16.34 -3.57 -2.34
N ALA A 49 17.14 -3.64 -1.27
CA ALA A 49 16.78 -4.32 -0.04
C ALA A 49 15.51 -3.71 0.60
N SER A 50 15.43 -2.38 0.69
CA SER A 50 14.25 -1.70 1.24
C SER A 50 12.96 -1.95 0.43
N GLY A 51 13.08 -1.96 -0.91
CA GLY A 51 11.97 -2.28 -1.81
C GLY A 51 11.48 -3.71 -1.63
N MET A 52 12.39 -4.68 -1.57
CA MET A 52 12.06 -6.09 -1.33
C MET A 52 11.36 -6.31 0.02
N VAL A 53 11.78 -5.60 1.06
CA VAL A 53 11.10 -5.61 2.36
C VAL A 53 9.69 -5.05 2.25
N GLY A 54 9.48 -3.99 1.46
CA GLY A 54 8.15 -3.47 1.15
C GLY A 54 7.24 -4.50 0.44
N PHE A 55 7.70 -5.09 -0.67
CA PHE A 55 6.92 -6.09 -1.42
C PHE A 55 6.61 -7.35 -0.59
N SER A 56 7.57 -7.82 0.21
CA SER A 56 7.36 -8.96 1.11
C SER A 56 6.42 -8.63 2.28
N GLY A 57 6.51 -7.42 2.84
CA GLY A 57 5.56 -6.91 3.83
C GLY A 57 4.12 -6.90 3.30
N TYR A 58 3.93 -6.53 2.02
CA TYR A 58 2.62 -6.54 1.39
C TYR A 58 2.05 -7.96 1.21
N LEU A 59 2.88 -8.95 0.89
CA LEU A 59 2.47 -10.35 0.85
C LEU A 59 1.99 -10.84 2.22
N VAL A 60 2.73 -10.50 3.28
CA VAL A 60 2.38 -10.82 4.66
C VAL A 60 1.06 -10.13 5.04
N PHE A 61 0.87 -8.87 4.64
CA PHE A 61 -0.38 -8.15 4.83
C PHE A 61 -1.57 -8.85 4.18
N ILE A 62 -1.46 -9.23 2.89
CA ILE A 62 -2.55 -9.93 2.19
C ILE A 62 -2.85 -11.28 2.87
N TRP A 63 -1.81 -12.01 3.29
CA TRP A 63 -1.98 -13.30 3.93
C TRP A 63 -2.65 -13.21 5.30
N LEU A 64 -2.26 -12.21 6.11
CA LEU A 64 -2.89 -11.88 7.39
C LEU A 64 -4.34 -11.41 7.21
N PHE A 65 -4.59 -10.59 6.18
CA PHE A 65 -5.92 -10.10 5.85
C PHE A 65 -6.86 -11.26 5.45
N LEU A 66 -6.36 -12.21 4.65
CA LEU A 66 -7.11 -13.40 4.25
C LEU A 66 -7.38 -14.34 5.43
N SER A 67 -6.40 -14.52 6.32
CA SER A 67 -6.52 -15.40 7.48
C SER A 67 -7.46 -14.85 8.56
N CYS A 68 -7.85 -13.57 8.48
CA CYS A 68 -8.76 -12.87 9.40
C CYS A 68 -8.44 -13.07 10.90
N THR A 69 -7.22 -13.52 11.22
CA THR A 69 -6.90 -14.00 12.57
C THR A 69 -6.68 -12.82 13.51
N HIS A 70 -6.14 -11.70 13.00
CA HIS A 70 -5.89 -10.48 13.79
C HIS A 70 -5.85 -9.22 12.91
N GLN A 71 -6.91 -8.39 12.97
CA GLN A 71 -6.98 -7.12 12.23
C GLN A 71 -5.87 -6.12 12.61
N ARG A 72 -5.42 -6.13 13.87
CA ARG A 72 -4.34 -5.24 14.35
C ARG A 72 -2.99 -5.55 13.70
N PHE A 73 -2.65 -6.84 13.53
CA PHE A 73 -1.41 -7.24 12.87
C PHE A 73 -1.43 -6.96 11.38
N SER A 74 -2.59 -7.10 10.72
CA SER A 74 -2.76 -6.70 9.32
C SER A 74 -2.50 -5.20 9.15
N PHE A 75 -3.06 -4.37 10.04
CA PHE A 75 -2.83 -2.92 10.01
C PHE A 75 -1.34 -2.57 10.23
N LEU A 76 -0.68 -3.20 11.20
CA LEU A 76 0.76 -3.02 11.44
C LEU A 76 1.61 -3.43 10.22
N ALA A 77 1.31 -4.57 9.59
CA ALA A 77 2.01 -5.03 8.39
C ALA A 77 1.85 -4.04 7.22
N PHE A 78 0.65 -3.47 7.06
CA PHE A 78 0.38 -2.44 6.06
C PHE A 78 1.18 -1.15 6.31
N VAL A 79 1.25 -0.69 7.56
CA VAL A 79 2.03 0.48 7.94
C VAL A 79 3.53 0.24 7.71
N LEU A 80 4.04 -0.91 8.14
CA LEU A 80 5.44 -1.29 7.92
C LEU A 80 5.79 -1.33 6.43
N THR A 81 4.93 -1.95 5.62
CA THR A 81 5.06 -1.97 4.15
C THR A 81 5.18 -0.57 3.57
N SER A 82 4.29 0.33 4.00
CA SER A 82 4.26 1.71 3.52
C SER A 82 5.51 2.49 3.94
N ILE A 83 6.02 2.26 5.14
CA ILE A 83 7.30 2.84 5.62
C ILE A 83 8.47 2.31 4.79
N SER A 84 8.52 1.00 4.53
CA SER A 84 9.61 0.40 3.75
C SER A 84 9.64 0.93 2.32
N LEU A 85 8.48 1.03 1.66
CA LEU A 85 8.38 1.61 0.32
C LEU A 85 8.74 3.10 0.30
N ASN A 86 8.34 3.85 1.32
CA ASN A 86 8.71 5.25 1.49
C ASN A 86 10.24 5.40 1.59
N LEU A 87 10.88 4.56 2.42
CA LEU A 87 12.33 4.53 2.60
C LEU A 87 13.06 4.25 1.27
N THR A 88 12.50 3.41 0.41
CA THR A 88 13.05 3.13 -0.92
C THR A 88 13.19 4.39 -1.77
N PHE A 89 12.19 5.27 -1.77
CA PHE A 89 12.29 6.54 -2.51
C PHE A 89 13.27 7.51 -1.86
N TRP A 90 13.31 7.56 -0.52
CA TRP A 90 14.30 8.40 0.18
C TRP A 90 15.74 8.03 -0.14
N LEU A 91 16.05 6.74 -0.21
CA LEU A 91 17.39 6.27 -0.56
C LEU A 91 17.79 6.62 -2.01
N ARG A 92 16.84 7.04 -2.85
CA ARG A 92 17.09 7.45 -4.24
C ARG A 92 17.29 8.95 -4.39
N ILE A 93 16.84 9.75 -3.43
CA ILE A 93 16.97 11.21 -3.43
C ILE A 93 18.41 11.58 -3.06
N SER A 94 19.17 12.15 -4.00
CA SER A 94 20.60 12.48 -3.83
C SER A 94 20.87 13.99 -3.72
N HIS A 95 19.90 14.83 -4.07
CA HIS A 95 20.02 16.29 -4.14
C HIS A 95 19.26 17.00 -3.00
N PRO A 96 19.54 18.29 -2.74
CA PRO A 96 18.86 19.03 -1.68
C PRO A 96 17.35 19.03 -1.88
N VAL A 97 16.64 18.57 -0.85
CA VAL A 97 15.21 18.32 -0.87
C VAL A 97 14.43 19.63 -0.86
N GLN A 98 13.45 19.78 -1.75
CA GLN A 98 12.61 20.97 -1.80
C GLN A 98 11.55 20.97 -0.68
N ILE A 99 11.82 21.71 0.39
CA ILE A 99 10.94 21.83 1.57
C ILE A 99 9.58 22.46 1.22
N TRP A 100 9.52 23.35 0.22
CA TRP A 100 8.27 23.99 -0.19
C TRP A 100 7.22 22.98 -0.67
N LEU A 101 7.67 21.90 -1.34
CA LEU A 101 6.76 20.86 -1.84
C LEU A 101 6.10 20.10 -0.68
N LEU A 102 6.87 19.77 0.36
CA LEU A 102 6.32 19.17 1.59
C LEU A 102 5.26 20.07 2.23
N ILE A 103 5.55 21.36 2.37
CA ILE A 103 4.63 22.33 3.00
C ILE A 103 3.31 22.38 2.24
N SER A 104 3.37 22.36 0.90
CA SER A 104 2.17 22.40 0.05
C SER A 104 1.29 21.15 0.21
N ILE A 105 1.89 19.96 0.21
CA ILE A 105 1.17 18.68 0.38
C ILE A 105 0.62 18.60 1.81
N LEU A 106 1.39 19.05 2.81
CA LEU A 106 0.97 19.07 4.21
C LEU A 106 -0.24 19.99 4.40
N ALA A 107 -0.24 21.18 3.79
CA ALA A 107 -1.37 22.10 3.84
C ALA A 107 -2.64 21.49 3.24
N VAL A 108 -2.56 20.91 2.03
CA VAL A 108 -3.70 20.21 1.38
C VAL A 108 -4.20 19.06 2.25
N SER A 109 -3.30 18.34 2.90
CA SER A 109 -3.65 17.19 3.73
C SER A 109 -4.33 17.58 5.03
N ILE A 110 -3.89 18.68 5.67
CA ILE A 110 -4.57 19.27 6.83
C ILE A 110 -5.98 19.72 6.43
N VAL A 111 -6.13 20.39 5.28
CA VAL A 111 -7.45 20.79 4.77
C VAL A 111 -8.36 19.58 4.55
N MET A 112 -7.84 18.51 3.94
CA MET A 112 -8.57 17.25 3.75
C MET A 112 -8.95 16.59 5.09
N LEU A 113 -8.07 16.62 6.08
CA LEU A 113 -8.35 16.12 7.43
C LEU A 113 -9.43 16.94 8.13
N LEU A 114 -9.41 18.27 8.01
CA LEU A 114 -10.43 19.16 8.56
C LEU A 114 -11.80 18.93 7.92
N LEU A 115 -11.84 18.70 6.59
CA LEU A 115 -13.07 18.36 5.87
C LEU A 115 -13.67 17.03 6.33
N VAL A 116 -12.82 16.11 6.78
CA VAL A 116 -13.20 14.77 7.26
C VAL A 116 -13.52 14.75 8.75
N LEU A 117 -12.97 15.70 9.53
CA LEU A 117 -13.18 15.86 10.96
C LEU A 117 -14.65 15.70 11.43
N PRO A 118 -15.66 16.32 10.78
CA PRO A 118 -17.06 16.17 11.22
C PRO A 118 -17.63 14.74 11.11
N ARG A 119 -16.94 13.81 10.42
CA ARG A 119 -17.39 12.43 10.24
C ARG A 119 -16.68 11.41 11.12
N ILE A 120 -15.58 11.75 11.78
CA ILE A 120 -14.70 10.78 12.46
C ILE A 120 -14.54 11.16 13.94
N ASP A 121 -15.61 11.00 14.72
CA ASP A 121 -15.65 11.40 16.13
C ASP A 121 -14.73 10.55 17.05
N HIS A 122 -14.47 9.27 16.71
CA HIS A 122 -13.79 8.33 17.63
C HIS A 122 -12.49 7.68 17.10
N LYS A 123 -12.13 7.85 15.82
CA LYS A 123 -10.95 7.18 15.21
C LYS A 123 -9.93 8.15 14.60
N LEU A 124 -9.94 9.41 15.03
CA LEU A 124 -9.15 10.47 14.42
C LEU A 124 -7.64 10.18 14.47
N PHE A 125 -7.16 9.67 15.60
CA PHE A 125 -5.73 9.48 15.85
C PHE A 125 -5.03 8.49 14.90
N PRO A 126 -5.51 7.25 14.72
CA PRO A 126 -4.88 6.32 13.77
C PRO A 126 -5.01 6.78 12.31
N VAL A 127 -6.12 7.44 11.94
CA VAL A 127 -6.29 8.00 10.59
C VAL A 127 -5.30 9.14 10.34
N PHE A 128 -5.07 9.99 11.35
CA PHE A 128 -4.11 11.08 11.26
C PHE A 128 -2.67 10.58 11.07
N ILE A 129 -2.24 9.57 11.84
CA ILE A 129 -0.89 9.00 11.73
C ILE A 129 -0.67 8.41 10.33
N VAL A 130 -1.61 7.61 9.83
CA VAL A 130 -1.45 7.02 8.50
C VAL A 130 -1.59 8.07 7.39
N GLY A 131 -2.44 9.08 7.57
CA GLY A 131 -2.51 10.23 6.68
C GLY A 131 -1.17 10.94 6.55
N LEU A 132 -0.52 11.29 7.66
CA LEU A 132 0.82 11.89 7.66
C LEU A 132 1.87 10.99 7.00
N LEU A 133 1.84 9.68 7.26
CA LEU A 133 2.74 8.74 6.61
C LEU A 133 2.57 8.74 5.08
N MET A 134 1.32 8.78 4.61
CA MET A 134 1.00 8.81 3.18
C MET A 134 1.42 10.13 2.54
N VAL A 135 1.28 11.24 3.25
CA VAL A 135 1.77 12.57 2.81
C VAL A 135 3.27 12.54 2.60
N SER A 136 4.01 12.02 3.59
CA SER A 136 5.47 11.86 3.47
C SER A 136 5.85 10.92 2.33
N PHE A 137 5.01 9.93 2.01
CA PHE A 137 5.27 8.98 0.94
C PHE A 137 5.06 9.61 -0.45
N VAL A 138 3.95 10.32 -0.64
CA VAL A 138 3.67 11.08 -1.87
C VAL A 138 4.72 12.17 -2.07
N TRP A 139 5.14 12.85 -1.00
CA TRP A 139 6.22 13.83 -1.08
C TRP A 139 7.52 13.22 -1.61
N ALA A 140 7.99 12.13 -1.01
CA ALA A 140 9.24 11.49 -1.42
C ALA A 140 9.20 11.05 -2.89
N ALA A 141 8.07 10.52 -3.36
CA ALA A 141 7.90 10.16 -4.76
C ALA A 141 7.84 11.38 -5.68
N CYS A 142 7.12 12.44 -5.31
CA CYS A 142 7.02 13.67 -6.10
C CYS A 142 8.37 14.37 -6.24
N GLU A 143 9.14 14.43 -5.16
CA GLU A 143 10.50 14.95 -5.17
C GLU A 143 11.38 14.15 -6.14
N PHE A 144 11.28 12.82 -6.08
CA PHE A 144 11.98 11.94 -7.00
C PHE A 144 11.63 12.23 -8.49
N TRP A 145 10.36 12.56 -8.78
CA TRP A 145 9.94 12.94 -10.13
C TRP A 145 10.43 14.32 -10.58
N LEU A 146 10.45 15.29 -9.68
CA LEU A 146 11.04 16.61 -9.98
C LEU A 146 12.55 16.52 -10.23
N GLN A 147 13.25 15.58 -9.60
CA GLN A 147 14.69 15.45 -9.78
C GLN A 147 15.04 14.71 -11.07
N GLU A 148 14.41 13.58 -11.34
CA GLU A 148 14.76 12.74 -12.49
C GLU A 148 14.06 13.16 -13.80
N HIS A 149 12.97 13.96 -13.72
CA HIS A 149 12.16 14.44 -14.85
C HIS A 149 11.84 13.37 -15.91
N SER A 150 11.73 12.12 -15.48
CA SER A 150 11.58 10.94 -16.33
C SER A 150 10.19 10.34 -16.22
N LEU A 151 9.74 9.70 -17.30
CA LEU A 151 8.50 8.91 -17.31
C LEU A 151 8.51 7.81 -16.24
N ARG A 152 9.71 7.34 -15.85
CA ARG A 152 9.92 6.34 -14.79
C ARG A 152 9.46 6.86 -13.44
N ALA A 153 9.94 8.04 -13.06
CA ALA A 153 9.56 8.69 -11.81
C ALA A 153 8.10 9.18 -11.82
N GLY A 154 7.55 9.50 -13.00
CA GLY A 154 6.12 9.74 -13.20
C GLY A 154 5.24 8.51 -12.90
N ALA A 155 5.69 7.30 -13.28
CA ALA A 155 4.98 6.07 -12.95
C ALA A 155 5.00 5.76 -11.44
N GLY A 156 6.13 6.05 -10.78
CA GLY A 156 6.29 5.88 -9.33
C GLY A 156 5.38 6.82 -8.54
N THR A 157 5.38 8.11 -8.89
CA THR A 157 4.53 9.13 -8.27
C THR A 157 3.05 8.81 -8.39
N THR A 158 2.58 8.53 -9.60
CA THR A 158 1.18 8.16 -9.84
C THR A 158 0.81 6.89 -9.06
N GLY A 159 1.70 5.91 -8.98
CA GLY A 159 1.58 4.74 -8.11
C GLY A 159 1.38 5.12 -6.64
N THR A 160 2.25 5.95 -6.07
CA THR A 160 2.15 6.37 -4.65
C THR A 160 0.90 7.21 -4.34
N ILE A 161 0.47 8.07 -5.26
CA ILE A 161 -0.76 8.86 -5.12
C ILE A 161 -1.96 7.91 -5.10
N LEU A 162 -1.99 6.93 -6.00
CA LEU A 162 -3.05 5.93 -6.03
C LEU A 162 -3.08 5.09 -4.74
N TRP A 163 -1.91 4.72 -4.19
CA TRP A 163 -1.81 4.04 -2.90
C TRP A 163 -2.49 4.86 -1.80
N ALA A 164 -2.10 6.13 -1.67
CA ALA A 164 -2.61 7.05 -0.67
C ALA A 164 -4.14 7.24 -0.80
N LEU A 165 -4.65 7.39 -2.02
CA LEU A 165 -6.10 7.54 -2.28
C LEU A 165 -6.90 6.29 -1.91
N VAL A 166 -6.41 5.10 -2.28
CA VAL A 166 -7.06 3.82 -1.95
C VAL A 166 -7.05 3.62 -0.43
N THR A 167 -5.95 3.91 0.25
CA THR A 167 -5.86 3.84 1.71
C THR A 167 -6.80 4.81 2.40
N PHE A 168 -6.83 6.06 1.95
CA PHE A 168 -7.72 7.07 2.50
C PHE A 168 -9.18 6.65 2.36
N ARG A 169 -9.57 6.11 1.20
CA ARG A 169 -10.92 5.57 0.99
C ARG A 169 -11.26 4.43 1.96
N VAL A 170 -10.34 3.49 2.18
CA VAL A 170 -10.53 2.36 3.11
C VAL A 170 -10.70 2.86 4.55
N MET A 171 -10.00 3.92 4.94
CA MET A 171 -10.09 4.51 6.28
C MET A 171 -11.35 5.35 6.49
N LEU A 172 -11.79 6.06 5.45
CA LEU A 172 -12.95 6.96 5.48
C LEU A 172 -14.31 6.28 5.39
N TYR A 173 -14.38 5.04 4.90
CA TYR A 173 -15.61 4.28 4.81
C TYR A 173 -15.70 3.26 5.96
N PRO A 174 -15.93 3.68 7.23
CA PRO A 174 -16.29 2.72 8.24
C PRO A 174 -17.71 2.21 7.93
N ALA A 175 -17.85 0.89 7.91
CA ALA A 175 -18.93 0.21 8.63
C ALA A 175 -20.32 -0.04 8.00
N TYR A 176 -20.65 0.23 6.73
CA TYR A 176 -22.02 -0.09 6.23
C TYR A 176 -22.09 -0.96 4.97
N THR A 177 -22.39 -2.25 5.21
CA THR A 177 -23.37 -3.09 4.48
C THR A 177 -23.22 -3.29 2.97
N LYS A 178 -22.12 -3.94 2.55
CA LYS A 178 -22.11 -5.09 1.58
C LYS A 178 -20.66 -5.37 1.18
N GLN A 179 -20.06 -6.29 1.92
CA GLN A 179 -18.64 -6.64 1.95
C GLN A 179 -18.06 -7.24 0.66
N ASN A 180 -18.88 -7.51 -0.37
CA ASN A 180 -18.46 -8.37 -1.47
C ASN A 180 -17.79 -7.61 -2.65
N GLN A 181 -18.44 -6.59 -3.22
CA GLN A 181 -17.91 -5.95 -4.44
C GLN A 181 -16.93 -4.79 -4.20
N LEU A 182 -17.09 -4.05 -3.10
CA LEU A 182 -16.21 -2.91 -2.80
C LEU A 182 -14.80 -3.35 -2.39
N ASN A 183 -14.64 -4.55 -1.83
CA ASN A 183 -13.33 -5.10 -1.49
C ASN A 183 -12.48 -5.46 -2.72
N MET A 184 -13.11 -5.86 -3.83
CA MET A 184 -12.39 -6.20 -5.08
C MET A 184 -11.70 -4.97 -5.67
N TRP A 185 -12.41 -3.85 -5.75
CA TRP A 185 -11.86 -2.59 -6.28
C TRP A 185 -10.69 -2.06 -5.45
N VAL A 186 -10.72 -2.27 -4.14
CA VAL A 186 -9.62 -1.89 -3.24
C VAL A 186 -8.37 -2.73 -3.52
N ILE A 187 -8.52 -4.05 -3.65
CA ILE A 187 -7.40 -4.96 -3.95
C ILE A 187 -6.78 -4.61 -5.30
N VAL A 188 -7.62 -4.39 -6.33
CA VAL A 188 -7.16 -4.00 -7.66
C VAL A 188 -6.45 -2.64 -7.62
N GLY A 189 -6.99 -1.67 -6.87
CA GLY A 189 -6.35 -0.37 -6.70
C GLY A 189 -4.96 -0.45 -6.06
N TYR A 190 -4.79 -1.27 -5.02
CA TYR A 190 -3.47 -1.52 -4.42
C TYR A 190 -2.52 -2.21 -5.39
N GLN A 191 -3.00 -3.16 -6.19
CA GLN A 191 -2.17 -3.86 -7.19
C GLN A 191 -1.69 -2.92 -8.31
N ILE A 192 -2.58 -2.08 -8.85
CA ILE A 192 -2.21 -1.09 -9.88
C ILE A 192 -1.17 -0.13 -9.32
N SER A 193 -1.34 0.32 -8.08
CA SER A 193 -0.38 1.18 -7.40
C SER A 193 0.97 0.49 -7.21
N LEU A 194 0.97 -0.77 -6.73
CA LEU A 194 2.18 -1.56 -6.53
C LEU A 194 2.93 -1.79 -7.85
N ALA A 195 2.21 -2.01 -8.96
CA ALA A 195 2.77 -2.13 -10.29
C ALA A 195 3.41 -0.82 -10.78
N GLY A 196 2.80 0.33 -10.50
CA GLY A 196 3.38 1.65 -10.82
C GLY A 196 4.67 1.92 -10.04
N ILE A 197 4.68 1.60 -8.74
CA ILE A 197 5.87 1.71 -7.88
C ILE A 197 6.97 0.76 -8.38
N ALA A 198 6.64 -0.52 -8.62
CA ALA A 198 7.60 -1.49 -9.15
C ALA A 198 8.14 -1.07 -10.53
N GLY A 199 7.29 -0.55 -11.40
CA GLY A 199 7.68 -0.04 -12.72
C GLY A 199 8.72 1.09 -12.63
N SER A 200 8.57 1.98 -11.65
CA SER A 200 9.55 3.04 -11.36
C SER A 200 10.88 2.55 -10.79
N LEU A 201 10.92 1.35 -10.20
CA LEU A 201 12.14 0.74 -9.66
C LEU A 201 12.91 -0.04 -10.74
N LEU A 202 12.19 -0.63 -11.70
CA LEU A 202 12.76 -1.54 -12.71
C LEU A 202 13.37 -0.83 -13.93
N TRP A 203 12.93 0.39 -14.18
CA TRP A 203 13.38 1.22 -15.29
C TRP A 203 14.07 2.46 -14.76
#